data_AF-A0AAD4DTF9-F1
#
_entry.id   AF-A0AAD4DTF9-F1
#
_cell.length_a   1.000
_cell.length_b   1.000
_cell.length_c   1.000
_cell.angle_alpha   90.00
_cell.angle_beta   90.00
_cell.angle_gamma   90.00
#
_symmetry.space_group_name_H-M   'P 1'
#
loop_
_entity.id
_entity.type
_entity.pdbx_description
1 polymer ?
#
loop_
_entity_poly.entity_id
_entity_poly.type
_entity_poly.pdbx_seq_one_letter_code
_entity_poly.pdbx_strand_id
1 'polypeptide(L)'
;LRPHCLARDRLRLWTPATPRSREDHSGSIVALSDDDVNRIFAVLAHSHAVGTRECYGSGLLVYHVFCDSCNIPETQCCPASSFLLLAFVASCAGLYSGRTLENYFYSVRAWHLLHGLPWLVNQAQVSLALEGAKRLAPPQSSRPKRSPFTITLLTQI
;
A
#
# COMPACT_ATOMS: atom_id res chain seq x y z
N LEU A 1 -8.67 -0.06 16.14
CA LEU A 1 -8.61 0.12 14.67
C LEU A 1 -7.69 -0.90 13.99
N ARG A 2 -6.63 -1.41 14.63
CA ARG A 2 -5.66 -2.34 14.03
C ARG A 2 -5.51 -3.65 14.85
N PRO A 3 -6.48 -4.60 14.79
CA PRO A 3 -6.40 -5.85 15.54
C PRO A 3 -5.24 -6.74 15.05
N HIS A 4 -4.75 -7.62 15.94
CA HIS A 4 -3.74 -8.62 15.57
C HIS A 4 -4.32 -9.64 14.58
N CYS A 5 -3.70 -9.75 13.41
CA CYS A 5 -4.14 -10.65 12.34
C CYS A 5 -2.99 -10.99 11.37
N LEU A 6 -3.23 -11.96 10.49
CA LEU A 6 -2.29 -12.34 9.43
C LEU A 6 -2.07 -11.18 8.45
N ALA A 7 -0.90 -11.11 7.83
CA ALA A 7 -0.59 -10.06 6.86
C ALA A 7 -1.66 -9.93 5.76
N ARG A 8 -2.10 -11.05 5.17
CA ARG A 8 -3.15 -11.09 4.13
C ARG A 8 -4.51 -10.53 4.54
N ASP A 9 -4.75 -10.40 5.85
CA ASP A 9 -6.02 -9.95 6.41
C ASP A 9 -5.97 -8.49 6.85
N ARG A 10 -4.78 -7.85 6.95
CA ARG A 10 -4.64 -6.48 7.46
C ARG A 10 -5.37 -5.44 6.63
N LEU A 11 -5.29 -5.52 5.29
CA LEU A 11 -6.04 -4.61 4.41
C LEU A 11 -7.53 -4.60 4.76
N ARG A 12 -8.08 -5.76 5.14
CA ARG A 12 -9.48 -5.92 5.50
C ARG A 12 -9.79 -5.53 6.95
N LEU A 13 -9.04 -6.09 7.89
CA LEU A 13 -9.37 -6.04 9.31
C LEU A 13 -8.87 -4.76 9.98
N TRP A 14 -7.94 -4.03 9.37
CA TRP A 14 -7.52 -2.72 9.85
C TRP A 14 -8.41 -1.67 9.24
N THR A 15 -9.13 -0.95 10.10
CA THR A 15 -10.13 0.03 9.67
C THR A 15 -9.59 1.45 9.87
N PRO A 16 -9.72 2.34 8.88
CA PRO A 16 -9.46 3.76 9.05
C PRO A 16 -10.31 4.38 10.17
N ALA A 17 -9.83 5.46 10.77
CA ALA A 17 -10.65 6.25 11.69
C ALA A 17 -11.78 7.01 10.96
N THR A 18 -11.53 7.40 9.71
CA THR A 18 -12.52 8.07 8.85
C THR A 18 -13.39 7.03 8.15
N PRO A 19 -14.73 7.11 8.26
CA PRO A 19 -15.61 6.17 7.57
C PRO A 19 -15.64 6.44 6.06
N ARG A 20 -16.06 5.41 5.31
CA ARG A 20 -16.40 5.52 3.88
C ARG A 20 -17.45 6.61 3.65
N SER A 21 -17.25 7.46 2.63
CA SER A 21 -18.31 8.36 2.17
C SER A 21 -19.41 7.60 1.42
N ARG A 22 -20.68 7.93 1.69
CA ARG A 22 -21.86 7.42 0.99
C ARG A 22 -22.51 8.47 0.10
N GLU A 23 -21.83 9.58 -0.13
CA GLU A 23 -22.33 10.69 -0.93
C GLU A 23 -22.15 10.42 -2.43
N ASP A 24 -23.12 10.84 -3.23
CA ASP A 24 -22.99 10.90 -4.68
C ASP A 24 -22.27 12.19 -5.14
N HIS A 25 -22.19 12.39 -6.45
CA HIS A 25 -21.55 13.57 -7.05
C HIS A 25 -22.25 14.91 -6.72
N SER A 26 -23.49 14.88 -6.23
CA SER A 26 -24.26 16.05 -5.79
C SER A 26 -24.15 16.30 -4.28
N GLY A 27 -23.47 15.41 -3.53
CA GLY A 27 -23.41 15.45 -2.07
C GLY A 27 -24.62 14.79 -1.39
N SER A 28 -25.50 14.13 -2.15
CA SER A 28 -26.66 13.43 -1.60
C SER A 28 -26.26 12.04 -1.11
N ILE A 29 -26.78 11.62 0.04
CA ILE A 29 -26.52 10.28 0.56
C ILE A 29 -27.21 9.23 -0.30
N VAL A 30 -26.44 8.29 -0.84
CA VAL A 30 -26.97 7.13 -1.56
C VAL A 30 -27.59 6.17 -0.54
N ALA A 31 -28.88 5.87 -0.72
CA ALA A 31 -29.67 5.00 0.15
C ALA A 31 -29.34 3.51 -0.04
N LEU A 32 -28.10 3.11 0.25
CA LEU A 32 -27.66 1.71 0.31
C LEU A 32 -27.73 1.19 1.74
N SER A 33 -28.13 -0.07 1.88
CA SER A 33 -28.09 -0.77 3.16
C SER A 33 -26.65 -1.06 3.59
N ASP A 34 -26.44 -1.31 4.88
CA ASP A 34 -25.13 -1.73 5.38
C ASP A 34 -24.69 -3.07 4.76
N ASP A 35 -25.64 -3.94 4.41
CA ASP A 35 -25.37 -5.20 3.70
C ASP A 35 -24.82 -4.96 2.30
N ASP A 36 -25.32 -3.96 1.58
CA ASP A 36 -24.79 -3.60 0.26
C ASP A 36 -23.38 -3.04 0.38
N VAL A 37 -23.12 -2.20 1.38
CA VAL A 37 -21.77 -1.67 1.66
C VAL A 37 -20.80 -2.80 2.01
N ASN A 38 -21.23 -3.76 2.83
CA ASN A 38 -20.45 -4.93 3.18
C ASN A 38 -20.14 -5.81 1.95
N ARG A 39 -21.10 -5.97 1.04
CA ARG A 39 -20.88 -6.68 -0.23
C ARG A 39 -19.87 -5.97 -1.13
N ILE A 40 -19.96 -4.64 -1.25
CA ILE A 40 -18.98 -3.84 -2.00
C ILE A 40 -17.58 -4.07 -1.44
N PHE A 41 -17.44 -3.98 -0.11
CA PHE A 41 -16.18 -4.22 0.56
C PHE A 41 -15.65 -5.64 0.30
N ALA A 42 -16.51 -6.65 0.42
CA ALA A 42 -16.15 -8.04 0.19
C ALA A 42 -15.64 -8.27 -1.24
N VAL A 43 -16.31 -7.72 -2.25
CA VAL A 43 -15.86 -7.82 -3.66
C VAL A 43 -14.52 -7.14 -3.86
N LEU A 44 -14.35 -5.91 -3.35
CA LEU A 44 -13.09 -5.17 -3.46
C LEU A 44 -11.94 -5.90 -2.76
N ALA A 45 -12.19 -6.57 -1.63
CA ALA A 45 -11.18 -7.34 -0.90
C ALA A 45 -10.63 -8.54 -1.71
N HIS A 46 -11.36 -9.01 -2.73
CA HIS A 46 -10.94 -10.08 -3.63
C HIS A 46 -10.17 -9.59 -4.86
N SER A 47 -10.01 -8.28 -5.04
CA SER A 47 -9.27 -7.69 -6.18
C SER A 47 -7.77 -8.04 -6.21
N HIS A 48 -7.24 -8.62 -5.12
CA HIS A 48 -5.82 -8.97 -4.98
C HIS A 48 -5.63 -10.45 -4.66
N ALA A 49 -4.69 -11.09 -5.38
CA ALA A 49 -4.22 -12.43 -5.07
C ALA A 49 -3.66 -12.52 -3.64
N VAL A 50 -3.66 -13.71 -3.04
CA VAL A 50 -3.24 -13.93 -1.65
C VAL A 50 -1.84 -13.37 -1.38
N GLY A 51 -0.85 -13.69 -2.22
CA GLY A 51 0.52 -13.18 -2.05
C GLY A 51 0.63 -11.66 -2.15
N THR A 52 -0.20 -11.02 -2.98
CA THR A 52 -0.28 -9.55 -3.04
C THR A 52 -0.87 -8.98 -1.75
N ARG A 53 -1.90 -9.62 -1.18
CA ARG A 53 -2.48 -9.21 0.11
C ARG A 53 -1.49 -9.36 1.25
N GLU A 54 -0.64 -10.38 1.25
CA GLU A 54 0.43 -10.55 2.25
C GLU A 54 1.51 -9.48 2.11
N CYS A 55 1.95 -9.21 0.88
CA CYS A 55 2.91 -8.15 0.61
C CYS A 55 2.36 -6.78 1.00
N TYR A 56 1.12 -6.47 0.61
CA TYR A 56 0.49 -5.21 0.96
C TYR A 56 0.19 -5.11 2.45
N GLY A 57 -0.32 -6.15 3.10
CA GLY A 57 -0.50 -6.13 4.55
C GLY A 57 0.80 -5.97 5.33
N SER A 58 1.93 -6.42 4.79
CA SER A 58 3.25 -6.14 5.36
C SER A 58 3.63 -4.67 5.19
N GLY A 59 3.44 -4.11 4.00
CA GLY A 59 3.66 -2.68 3.76
C GLY A 59 2.78 -1.75 4.60
N LEU A 60 1.51 -2.14 4.78
CA LEU A 60 0.56 -1.37 5.59
C LEU A 60 0.97 -1.36 7.07
N LEU A 61 1.50 -2.47 7.59
CA LEU A 61 2.10 -2.50 8.92
C LEU A 61 3.26 -1.51 9.03
N VAL A 62 4.19 -1.51 8.07
CA VAL A 62 5.35 -0.61 8.11
C VAL A 62 4.90 0.86 8.07
N TYR A 63 3.89 1.19 7.26
CA TYR A 63 3.30 2.53 7.23
C TYR A 63 2.72 2.95 8.59
N HIS A 64 1.93 2.10 9.23
CA HIS A 64 1.36 2.42 10.54
C HIS A 64 2.41 2.49 11.65
N VAL A 65 3.47 1.65 11.61
CA VAL A 65 4.61 1.76 12.53
C VAL A 65 5.31 3.11 12.35
N PHE A 66 5.49 3.56 11.10
CA PHE A 66 6.02 4.90 10.82
C PHE A 66 5.10 5.99 11.40
N CYS A 67 3.79 5.93 11.16
CA CYS A 67 2.83 6.87 11.72
C CYS A 67 2.88 6.92 13.25
N ASP A 68 2.90 5.76 13.91
CA ASP A 68 2.99 5.67 15.37
C ASP A 68 4.32 6.28 15.86
N SER A 69 5.44 6.01 15.19
CA SER A 69 6.76 6.57 15.55
C SER A 69 6.83 8.09 15.43
N CYS A 70 6.04 8.67 14.52
CA CYS A 70 5.93 10.11 14.32
C CYS A 70 4.77 10.74 15.12
N ASN A 71 4.08 9.96 15.97
CA ASN A 71 2.90 10.38 16.73
C ASN A 71 1.80 11.00 15.85
N ILE A 72 1.61 10.46 14.64
CA ILE A 72 0.57 10.93 13.72
C ILE A 72 -0.80 10.49 14.27
N PRO A 73 -1.77 11.41 14.43
CA PRO A 73 -3.12 11.05 14.84
C PRO A 73 -3.75 10.10 13.82
N GLU A 74 -4.49 9.09 14.29
CA GLU A 74 -5.08 8.06 13.41
C GLU A 74 -6.04 8.66 12.35
N THR A 75 -6.68 9.79 12.64
CA THR A 75 -7.52 10.54 11.68
C THR A 75 -6.73 11.16 10.54
N GLN A 76 -5.41 11.37 10.70
CA GLN A 76 -4.51 11.86 9.65
C GLN A 76 -3.80 10.74 8.89
N CYS A 77 -3.86 9.50 9.40
CA CYS A 77 -3.33 8.32 8.69
C CYS A 77 -4.20 7.94 7.48
N CYS A 78 -5.48 8.35 7.45
CA CYS A 78 -6.37 8.08 6.33
C CYS A 78 -7.59 9.04 6.31
N PRO A 79 -7.79 9.82 5.23
CA PRO A 79 -6.95 9.89 4.02
C PRO A 79 -5.55 10.48 4.28
N ALA A 80 -4.52 9.77 3.83
CA ALA A 80 -3.13 10.19 3.99
C ALA A 80 -2.81 11.37 3.06
N SER A 81 -2.17 12.41 3.59
CA SER A 81 -1.71 13.53 2.77
C SER A 81 -0.51 13.13 1.91
N SER A 82 -0.31 13.85 0.79
CA SER A 82 0.89 13.67 -0.04
C SER A 82 2.17 13.85 0.77
N PHE A 83 2.19 14.84 1.67
CA PHE A 83 3.34 15.11 2.54
C PHE A 83 3.66 13.94 3.48
N LEU A 84 2.64 13.35 4.10
CA LEU A 84 2.81 12.19 4.98
C LEU A 84 3.35 10.97 4.23
N LEU A 85 2.85 10.72 3.01
CA LEU A 85 3.33 9.61 2.17
C LEU A 85 4.75 9.83 1.67
N LEU A 86 5.12 11.07 1.33
CA LEU A 86 6.50 11.42 0.97
C LEU A 86 7.45 11.22 2.15
N ALA A 87 7.06 11.66 3.35
CA ALA A 87 7.83 11.43 4.57
C ALA A 87 7.99 9.93 4.87
N PHE A 88 6.93 9.15 4.69
CA PHE A 88 6.98 7.69 4.81
C PHE A 88 7.97 7.07 3.82
N VAL A 89 7.87 7.39 2.53
CA VAL A 89 8.80 6.89 1.50
C VAL A 89 10.24 7.29 1.81
N ALA A 90 10.46 8.54 2.22
CA ALA A 90 11.79 9.02 2.60
C ALA A 90 12.37 8.27 3.81
N SER A 91 11.56 7.98 4.83
CA SER A 91 12.00 7.24 6.02
C SER A 91 12.47 5.81 5.72
N CYS A 92 11.95 5.21 4.65
CA CYS A 92 12.28 3.86 4.22
C CYS A 92 13.36 3.81 3.12
N ALA A 93 13.72 4.95 2.53
CA ALA A 93 14.73 5.03 1.49
C ALA A 93 16.09 4.55 2.02
N GLY A 94 16.79 3.72 1.24
CA GLY A 94 18.06 3.13 1.66
C GLY A 94 17.95 1.97 2.66
N LEU A 95 16.76 1.63 3.15
CA LEU A 95 16.55 0.45 4.00
C LEU A 95 16.03 -0.76 3.21
N TYR A 96 15.25 -0.49 2.17
CA TYR A 96 14.59 -1.52 1.37
C TYR A 96 14.93 -1.40 -0.11
N SER A 97 14.71 -2.50 -0.85
CA SER A 97 14.74 -2.44 -2.31
C SER A 97 13.68 -1.47 -2.82
N GLY A 98 13.94 -0.81 -3.95
CA GLY A 98 12.95 0.08 -4.56
C GLY A 98 11.61 -0.61 -4.88
N ARG A 99 11.64 -1.89 -5.26
CA ARG A 99 10.43 -2.69 -5.50
C ARG A 99 9.64 -2.95 -4.20
N THR A 100 10.33 -3.20 -3.10
CA THR A 100 9.70 -3.38 -1.79
C THR A 100 9.00 -2.10 -1.35
N LEU A 101 9.68 -0.95 -1.46
CA LEU A 101 9.10 0.33 -1.06
C LEU A 101 7.93 0.75 -1.94
N GLU A 102 8.00 0.47 -3.24
CA GLU A 102 6.89 0.66 -4.16
C GLU A 102 5.66 -0.19 -3.75
N ASN A 103 5.86 -1.45 -3.38
CA ASN A 103 4.79 -2.28 -2.83
C ASN A 103 4.22 -1.72 -1.51
N TYR A 104 5.07 -1.16 -0.64
CA TYR A 104 4.61 -0.55 0.61
C TYR A 104 3.74 0.67 0.34
N PHE A 105 4.16 1.55 -0.57
CA PHE A 105 3.35 2.69 -0.98
C PHE A 105 1.99 2.25 -1.55
N TYR A 106 1.99 1.29 -2.49
CA TYR A 106 0.74 0.81 -3.08
C TYR A 106 -0.15 0.05 -2.09
N SER A 107 0.42 -0.49 -1.01
CA SER A 107 -0.38 -1.08 0.06
C SER A 107 -1.26 -0.04 0.77
N VAL A 108 -0.72 1.16 1.01
CA VAL A 108 -1.46 2.26 1.61
C VAL A 108 -2.56 2.71 0.66
N ARG A 109 -2.26 2.81 -0.65
CA ARG A 109 -3.27 3.09 -1.68
C ARG A 109 -4.38 2.05 -1.72
N ALA A 110 -4.03 0.76 -1.76
CA ALA A 110 -5.00 -0.33 -1.78
C ALA A 110 -5.91 -0.28 -0.55
N TRP A 111 -5.34 0.00 0.62
CA TRP A 111 -6.11 0.16 1.85
C TRP A 111 -7.11 1.33 1.76
N HIS A 112 -6.70 2.50 1.27
CA HIS A 112 -7.62 3.64 1.06
C HIS A 112 -8.79 3.26 0.15
N LEU A 113 -8.48 2.68 -1.02
CA LEU A 113 -9.49 2.34 -2.02
C LEU A 113 -10.45 1.25 -1.52
N LEU A 114 -9.94 0.26 -0.79
CA LEU A 114 -10.74 -0.82 -0.22
C LEU A 114 -11.76 -0.28 0.80
N HIS A 115 -11.33 0.65 1.65
CA HIS A 115 -12.20 1.31 2.63
C HIS A 115 -13.03 2.45 2.05
N GLY A 116 -12.92 2.75 0.75
CA GLY A 116 -13.73 3.77 0.07
C GLY A 116 -13.35 5.19 0.46
N LEU A 117 -12.08 5.42 0.77
CA LEU A 117 -11.54 6.74 1.10
C LEU A 117 -10.84 7.34 -0.12
N PRO A 118 -10.89 8.67 -0.29
CA PRO A 118 -10.33 9.33 -1.45
C PRO A 118 -8.79 9.21 -1.48
N TRP A 119 -8.24 9.08 -2.68
CA TRP A 119 -6.79 9.01 -2.91
C TRP A 119 -6.29 10.32 -3.52
N LEU A 120 -6.09 11.34 -2.69
CA LEU A 120 -5.76 12.71 -3.10
C LEU A 120 -4.24 12.97 -3.11
N VAL A 121 -3.51 12.09 -3.76
CA VAL A 121 -2.04 12.09 -3.72
C VAL A 121 -1.46 12.70 -4.99
N ASN A 122 -0.48 13.59 -4.84
CA ASN A 122 0.28 14.14 -5.96
C ASN A 122 1.20 13.04 -6.54
N GLN A 123 0.72 12.42 -7.61
CA GLN A 123 1.39 11.28 -8.24
C GLN A 123 2.78 11.64 -8.78
N ALA A 124 3.00 12.88 -9.24
CA ALA A 124 4.29 13.31 -9.76
C ALA A 124 5.34 13.36 -8.64
N GLN A 125 5.00 13.96 -7.50
CA GLN A 125 5.92 14.03 -6.35
C GLN A 125 6.25 12.64 -5.79
N VAL A 126 5.24 11.78 -5.65
CA VAL A 126 5.45 10.40 -5.20
C VAL A 126 6.34 9.63 -6.18
N SER A 127 6.10 9.77 -7.48
CA SER A 127 6.91 9.09 -8.49
C SER A 127 8.38 9.49 -8.40
N LEU A 128 8.65 10.79 -8.19
CA LEU A 128 10.00 11.29 -7.94
C LEU A 128 10.60 10.71 -6.65
N ALA A 129 9.83 10.62 -5.56
CA ALA A 129 10.30 10.06 -4.30
C ALA A 129 10.61 8.56 -4.40
N LEU A 130 9.75 7.77 -5.05
CA LEU A 130 9.97 6.35 -5.28
C LEU A 130 11.18 6.10 -6.20
N GLU A 131 11.38 6.93 -7.21
CA GLU A 131 12.54 6.87 -8.09
C GLU A 131 13.83 7.24 -7.35
N GLY A 132 13.79 8.29 -6.51
CA GLY A 132 14.88 8.62 -5.61
C GLY A 132 15.22 7.45 -4.68
N ALA A 133 14.21 6.84 -4.06
CA ALA A 133 14.41 5.70 -3.18
C ALA A 133 14.93 4.45 -3.91
N LYS A 134 14.54 4.23 -5.18
CA LYS A 134 15.13 3.18 -6.04
C LYS A 134 16.63 3.36 -6.23
N ARG A 135 17.09 4.60 -6.43
CA ARG A 135 18.52 4.92 -6.59
C ARG A 135 19.30 4.83 -5.28
N LEU A 136 18.64 5.14 -4.17
CA LEU A 136 19.20 5.02 -2.82
C LEU A 136 19.16 3.59 -2.27
N ALA A 137 18.52 2.65 -2.97
CA ALA A 137 18.37 1.29 -2.49
C ALA A 137 19.75 0.64 -2.22
N PRO A 138 19.88 -0.18 -1.15
CA PRO A 138 21.14 -0.84 -0.84
C PRO A 138 21.65 -1.67 -2.02
N PRO A 139 22.95 -1.64 -2.35
CA PRO A 139 23.52 -2.48 -3.41
C PRO A 139 23.20 -3.96 -3.21
N GLN A 140 23.19 -4.42 -1.95
CA GLN A 140 22.88 -5.80 -1.57
C GLN A 140 21.42 -6.20 -1.86
N SER A 141 20.53 -5.23 -2.09
CA SER A 141 19.12 -5.47 -2.39
C SER A 141 18.87 -5.85 -3.86
N SER A 142 19.88 -5.69 -4.73
CA SER A 142 19.84 -6.09 -6.14
C SER A 142 20.58 -7.41 -6.35
N ARG A 143 19.99 -8.31 -7.16
CA ARG A 143 20.69 -9.52 -7.60
C ARG A 143 21.60 -9.17 -8.79
N PRO A 144 22.82 -9.73 -8.85
CA PRO A 144 23.64 -9.59 -10.04
C PRO A 144 22.90 -10.15 -11.25
N LYS A 145 23.20 -9.62 -12.44
CA LYS A 145 22.65 -10.14 -13.69
C LYS A 145 22.97 -11.64 -13.78
N ARG A 146 21.95 -12.46 -14.05
CA ARG A 146 22.14 -13.90 -14.29
C ARG A 146 22.99 -14.08 -15.54
N SER A 147 23.82 -15.11 -15.55
CA SER A 147 24.54 -15.53 -16.75
C SER A 147 23.54 -15.80 -17.89
N PRO A 148 23.86 -15.43 -19.14
CA PRO A 148 22.99 -15.73 -20.27
C PRO A 148 22.85 -17.25 -20.43
N PHE A 149 21.71 -17.68 -20.98
CA PHE A 149 21.56 -19.05 -21.45
C PHE A 149 22.53 -19.28 -22.62
N THR A 150 23.38 -20.29 -22.50
CA THR A 150 24.30 -20.70 -23.57
C THR A 150 23.75 -21.94 -24.28
N ILE A 151 24.13 -22.13 -25.56
CA ILE A 151 23.75 -23.32 -26.33
C ILE A 151 24.20 -24.60 -25.61
N THR A 152 25.37 -24.58 -24.98
CA THR A 152 25.88 -25.68 -24.14
C THR A 152 24.90 -26.07 -23.03
N LEU A 153 24.27 -25.08 -22.39
CA LEU A 153 23.31 -25.29 -21.30
C LEU A 153 21.98 -25.86 -21.83
N LEU A 154 21.58 -25.49 -23.06
CA LEU A 154 20.40 -26.06 -23.72
C LEU A 154 20.61 -27.51 -24.18
N THR A 155 21.84 -27.86 -24.56
CA THR A 155 22.18 -29.24 -24.99
C THR A 155 22.38 -30.22 -23.82
N GLN A 156 22.26 -29.76 -22.56
CA GLN A 156 22.44 -30.55 -21.34
C GLN A 156 21.11 -30.90 -20.63
N ILE A 157 19.97 -30.52 -21.21
CA ILE A 157 18.61 -30.76 -20.71
C ILE A 157 18.00 -31.90 -21.51
#